data_AF-A0A9P6I8U6-F1
#
_entry.id   AF-A0A9P6I8U6-F1
#
_cell.length_a   1.000
_cell.length_b   1.000
_cell.length_c   1.000
_cell.angle_alpha   90.00
_cell.angle_beta   90.00
_cell.angle_gamma   90.00
#
_symmetry.space_group_name_H-M   'P 1'
#
loop_
_entity.id
_entity.type
_entity.pdbx_description
1 polymer ?
#
loop_
_entity_poly.entity_id
_entity_poly.type
_entity_poly.pdbx_seq_one_letter_code
_entity_poly.pdbx_strand_id
1 'polypeptide(L)'
;MAPGTYPDFEDLPLDKKGPHGNAWGLWGPDDQLGTLNLLTDDVVANAAKENIITGQRISLKSWSFNSQCSSQWDGFRHYAYQEEALYYMGRTAEDFAKSTIPNGIQHAARKGIAGRAIFVDWYGWAQKRGLDIDAFSSYEVTFDEIIEAMQDQGLHQDIVRPGDIFVIRFGYLAQYESMSQEKRERLDKLYRTTKPDNIGIKPSRDLLKVVHLAAAGQAANLETRPAPSSGPGSVVIRVLAVSVRANSPHVYQNPDSGHPLPFPFVPGFAAIGRISEIGPDATKLKTGQLVFFDPYIQARDRGGIYISGMMEGFDEGGRKLSHGEFRDSTYAEFARVPLENCHVFNEERILGDISQGGLGYSIEDLTHLFSMLVPFGGLADIDIKAGDTVIIAPATGRYGSAAVHLALAMGAHVVATGRNCEVLQKLARISPRVSPVCLANVIEQDILSLKKACRGLADAFWDMSPAAAANSSHFKSCMSVLRHGARVNLEGAVYSGADFGYMDIMGRGLTIKGTWMCTPEQTRRLIKMVETGVLPLGERAGMGPVRSFALKDWEQAWDTATEKREPGEIVIMPWKTQ
;
A
#
# COMPACT_ATOMS: atom_id res chain seq x y z
N MET A 1 -21.97 -0.08 -19.94
CA MET A 1 -21.73 -0.46 -18.54
C MET A 1 -23.07 -0.77 -17.89
N ALA A 2 -23.14 -1.75 -16.98
CA ALA A 2 -24.37 -2.04 -16.24
C ALA A 2 -24.73 -0.85 -15.33
N PRO A 3 -26.01 -0.59 -15.04
CA PRO A 3 -26.39 0.45 -14.07
C PRO A 3 -25.66 0.24 -12.74
N GLY A 4 -24.99 1.29 -12.25
CA GLY A 4 -24.26 1.25 -10.97
C GLY A 4 -22.77 0.87 -11.04
N THR A 5 -22.21 0.67 -12.24
CA THR A 5 -20.74 0.56 -12.41
C THR A 5 -20.19 1.88 -12.92
N TYR A 6 -19.43 2.60 -12.08
CA TYR A 6 -18.74 3.83 -12.43
C TYR A 6 -17.26 3.53 -12.69
N PRO A 7 -16.61 4.20 -13.66
CA PRO A 7 -15.19 4.05 -13.89
C PRO A 7 -14.41 4.52 -12.67
N ASP A 8 -13.32 3.84 -12.38
CA ASP A 8 -12.36 4.33 -11.40
C ASP A 8 -11.78 5.67 -11.88
N PHE A 9 -11.41 6.54 -10.93
CA PHE A 9 -10.74 7.81 -11.24
C PHE A 9 -9.50 7.61 -12.13
N GLU A 10 -8.76 6.50 -11.94
CA GLU A 10 -7.58 6.12 -12.73
C GLU A 10 -7.89 5.76 -14.18
N ASP A 11 -9.12 5.34 -14.47
CA ASP A 11 -9.53 5.02 -15.83
C ASP A 11 -9.94 6.29 -16.60
N LEU A 12 -10.05 7.42 -15.88
CA LEU A 12 -10.23 8.73 -16.48
C LEU A 12 -8.91 9.24 -17.11
N PRO A 13 -8.97 9.99 -18.22
CA PRO A 13 -10.19 10.32 -18.92
C PRO A 13 -10.75 9.11 -19.69
N LEU A 14 -12.08 8.97 -19.73
CA LEU A 14 -12.74 7.92 -20.53
C LEU A 14 -12.49 8.12 -22.02
N ASP A 15 -12.60 9.37 -22.48
CA ASP A 15 -12.10 9.78 -23.79
C ASP A 15 -10.65 10.25 -23.65
N LYS A 16 -9.70 9.44 -24.15
CA LYS A 16 -8.27 9.74 -24.11
C LYS A 16 -7.86 10.96 -24.94
N LYS A 17 -8.76 11.51 -25.76
CA LYS A 17 -8.54 12.77 -26.49
C LYS A 17 -9.03 14.00 -25.72
N GLY A 18 -9.78 13.81 -24.63
CA GLY A 18 -10.32 14.90 -23.82
C GLY A 18 -9.36 15.36 -22.71
N PRO A 19 -9.69 16.48 -22.03
CA PRO A 19 -8.93 17.03 -20.90
C PRO A 19 -8.70 16.02 -19.78
N HIS A 20 -7.62 16.21 -19.00
CA HIS A 20 -7.29 15.30 -17.91
C HIS A 20 -8.45 15.12 -16.90
N GLY A 21 -8.68 13.89 -16.44
CA GLY A 21 -9.67 13.56 -15.40
C GLY A 21 -11.15 13.61 -15.83
N ASN A 22 -11.46 13.74 -17.12
CA ASN A 22 -12.87 13.80 -17.57
C ASN A 22 -13.55 12.42 -17.63
N ALA A 23 -14.83 12.32 -17.27
CA ALA A 23 -15.64 11.12 -17.43
C ALA A 23 -16.58 11.18 -18.65
N TRP A 24 -16.18 11.87 -19.72
CA TRP A 24 -17.04 12.09 -20.89
C TRP A 24 -17.31 10.76 -21.60
N GLY A 25 -18.58 10.53 -21.93
CA GLY A 25 -19.05 9.27 -22.51
C GLY A 25 -19.52 8.22 -21.51
N LEU A 26 -19.42 8.48 -20.19
CA LEU A 26 -19.90 7.55 -19.14
C LEU A 26 -21.38 7.17 -19.33
N TRP A 27 -22.23 8.15 -19.65
CA TRP A 27 -23.66 7.95 -19.92
C TRP A 27 -23.99 7.88 -21.41
N GLY A 28 -22.99 7.61 -22.24
CA GLY A 28 -23.10 7.51 -23.70
C GLY A 28 -22.57 8.74 -24.45
N PRO A 29 -22.38 8.60 -25.78
CA PRO A 29 -21.74 9.62 -26.62
C PRO A 29 -22.57 10.91 -26.81
N ASP A 30 -23.87 10.84 -26.53
CA ASP A 30 -24.80 11.97 -26.71
C ASP A 30 -25.21 12.64 -25.40
N ASP A 31 -24.56 12.28 -24.29
CA ASP A 31 -24.93 12.77 -22.96
C ASP A 31 -24.90 14.31 -22.85
N GLN A 32 -25.86 14.82 -22.09
CA GLN A 32 -26.07 16.26 -21.83
C GLN A 32 -26.28 16.56 -20.34
N LEU A 33 -26.33 15.52 -19.50
CA LEU A 33 -26.80 15.61 -18.11
C LEU A 33 -25.71 15.30 -17.08
N GLY A 34 -24.65 14.57 -17.46
CA GLY A 34 -23.56 14.24 -16.56
C GLY A 34 -24.05 13.48 -15.33
N THR A 35 -23.58 13.85 -14.14
CA THR A 35 -23.99 13.20 -12.87
C THR A 35 -25.47 13.33 -12.56
N LEU A 36 -26.22 14.24 -13.20
CA LEU A 36 -27.69 14.29 -13.08
C LEU A 36 -28.37 13.02 -13.60
N ASN A 37 -27.70 12.21 -14.42
CA ASN A 37 -28.20 10.90 -14.83
C ASN A 37 -28.39 9.91 -13.64
N LEU A 38 -27.81 10.22 -12.47
CA LEU A 38 -28.03 9.47 -11.23
C LEU A 38 -29.43 9.69 -10.64
N LEU A 39 -30.09 10.79 -11.00
CA LEU A 39 -31.46 11.11 -10.59
C LEU A 39 -32.48 10.37 -11.47
N THR A 40 -32.45 9.04 -11.40
CA THR A 40 -33.43 8.20 -12.09
C THR A 40 -34.81 8.32 -11.43
N ASP A 41 -35.87 8.01 -12.18
CA ASP A 41 -37.25 8.08 -11.66
C ASP A 41 -37.41 7.24 -10.37
N ASP A 42 -36.73 6.10 -10.27
CA ASP A 42 -36.72 5.25 -9.07
C ASP A 42 -36.00 5.91 -7.89
N VAL A 43 -34.83 6.53 -8.12
CA VAL A 43 -34.08 7.25 -7.08
C VAL A 43 -34.92 8.42 -6.55
N VAL A 44 -35.55 9.18 -7.45
CA VAL A 44 -36.42 10.31 -7.08
C VAL A 44 -37.65 9.83 -6.33
N ALA A 45 -38.31 8.78 -6.80
CA ALA A 45 -39.48 8.22 -6.15
C ALA A 45 -39.16 7.69 -4.74
N ASN A 46 -38.02 6.99 -4.58
CA ASN A 46 -37.57 6.49 -3.29
C ASN A 46 -37.19 7.64 -2.34
N ALA A 47 -36.46 8.64 -2.83
CA ALA A 47 -36.16 9.84 -2.05
C ALA A 47 -37.43 10.54 -1.55
N ALA A 48 -38.45 10.67 -2.41
CA ALA A 48 -39.74 11.27 -2.04
C ALA A 48 -40.48 10.43 -0.97
N LYS A 49 -40.52 9.10 -1.12
CA LYS A 49 -41.16 8.19 -0.16
C LYS A 49 -40.49 8.24 1.22
N GLU A 50 -39.17 8.32 1.25
CA GLU A 50 -38.40 8.26 2.49
C GLU A 50 -38.35 9.59 3.25
N ASN A 51 -38.35 10.73 2.54
CA ASN A 51 -38.04 12.03 3.14
C ASN A 51 -39.25 12.98 3.27
N ILE A 52 -40.34 12.76 2.51
CA ILE A 52 -41.54 13.60 2.63
C ILE A 52 -42.38 13.10 3.81
N ILE A 53 -42.22 13.75 4.96
CA ILE A 53 -42.91 13.38 6.21
C ILE A 53 -44.10 14.30 6.51
N THR A 54 -43.90 15.63 6.39
CA THR A 54 -44.88 16.62 6.87
C THR A 54 -45.80 17.17 5.78
N GLY A 55 -45.42 17.04 4.50
CA GLY A 55 -46.19 17.57 3.36
C GLY A 55 -46.22 19.10 3.24
N GLN A 56 -45.44 19.84 4.04
CA GLN A 56 -45.30 21.29 3.90
C GLN A 56 -44.61 21.63 2.58
N ARG A 57 -45.12 22.66 1.89
CA ARG A 57 -44.67 23.07 0.56
C ARG A 57 -44.39 24.57 0.55
N ILE A 58 -43.21 24.94 0.08
CA ILE A 58 -42.82 26.33 -0.13
C ILE A 58 -42.72 26.54 -1.64
N SER A 59 -43.54 27.44 -2.18
CA SER A 59 -43.50 27.79 -3.60
C SER A 59 -42.43 28.84 -3.86
N LEU A 60 -41.55 28.58 -4.84
CA LEU A 60 -40.53 29.53 -5.28
C LEU A 60 -41.06 30.60 -6.24
N LYS A 61 -42.35 30.56 -6.59
CA LYS A 61 -42.97 31.43 -7.61
C LYS A 61 -43.07 32.91 -7.20
N SER A 62 -42.89 33.25 -5.92
CA SER A 62 -43.05 34.61 -5.41
C SER A 62 -41.74 35.41 -5.26
N TRP A 63 -40.63 34.94 -5.85
CA TRP A 63 -39.33 35.61 -5.76
C TRP A 63 -39.20 36.73 -6.80
N SER A 64 -38.88 37.95 -6.36
CA SER A 64 -38.75 39.16 -7.19
C SER A 64 -37.30 39.60 -7.41
N PHE A 65 -36.34 38.67 -7.38
CA PHE A 65 -34.93 38.95 -7.64
C PHE A 65 -34.42 38.21 -8.88
N ASN A 66 -33.35 38.72 -9.50
CA ASN A 66 -32.71 38.06 -10.64
C ASN A 66 -32.14 36.71 -10.20
N SER A 67 -32.65 35.61 -10.73
CA SER A 67 -32.19 34.26 -10.38
C SER A 67 -30.72 34.01 -10.71
N GLN A 68 -30.13 34.76 -11.67
CA GLN A 68 -28.69 34.73 -11.94
C GLN A 68 -27.82 35.22 -10.78
N CYS A 69 -28.39 35.95 -9.83
CA CYS A 69 -27.68 36.45 -8.66
C CYS A 69 -27.81 35.51 -7.44
N SER A 70 -28.18 34.24 -7.65
CA SER A 70 -28.40 33.25 -6.58
C SER A 70 -27.80 31.89 -6.90
N SER A 71 -27.82 30.96 -5.94
CA SER A 71 -27.43 29.57 -6.17
C SER A 71 -28.25 28.97 -7.31
N GLN A 72 -27.59 28.64 -8.41
CA GLN A 72 -28.22 28.18 -9.63
C GLN A 72 -27.53 26.93 -10.19
N TRP A 73 -28.30 26.16 -10.96
CA TRP A 73 -27.77 25.07 -11.76
C TRP A 73 -27.52 25.58 -13.17
N ASP A 74 -26.26 25.59 -13.57
CA ASP A 74 -25.86 25.95 -14.91
C ASP A 74 -25.70 24.70 -15.79
N GLY A 75 -26.02 24.84 -17.08
CA GLY A 75 -25.68 23.80 -18.05
C GLY A 75 -24.18 23.73 -18.27
N PHE A 76 -23.67 22.62 -18.81
CA PHE A 76 -22.25 22.41 -19.07
C PHE A 76 -21.62 23.31 -20.17
N ARG A 77 -22.29 24.41 -20.54
CA ARG A 77 -21.77 25.48 -21.40
C ARG A 77 -21.19 26.65 -20.61
N HIS A 78 -21.41 26.68 -19.30
CA HIS A 78 -21.12 27.85 -18.47
C HIS A 78 -19.62 28.07 -18.25
N TYR A 79 -18.85 27.00 -18.08
CA TYR A 79 -17.41 27.08 -17.83
C TYR A 79 -16.65 26.01 -18.62
N ALA A 80 -15.63 26.44 -19.36
CA ALA A 80 -14.73 25.55 -20.09
C ALA A 80 -13.57 25.09 -19.19
N TYR A 81 -12.96 23.97 -19.57
CA TYR A 81 -11.57 23.71 -19.20
C TYR A 81 -10.71 24.83 -19.79
N GLN A 82 -10.00 25.56 -18.93
CA GLN A 82 -9.37 26.83 -19.33
C GLN A 82 -8.16 26.63 -20.24
N GLU A 83 -7.38 25.57 -20.02
CA GLU A 83 -6.17 25.28 -20.80
C GLU A 83 -6.52 24.74 -22.18
N GLU A 84 -7.45 23.79 -22.27
CA GLU A 84 -7.85 23.14 -23.52
C GLU A 84 -8.96 23.89 -24.27
N ALA A 85 -9.62 24.87 -23.64
CA ALA A 85 -10.79 25.59 -24.15
C ALA A 85 -11.95 24.67 -24.60
N LEU A 86 -12.06 23.50 -23.96
CA LEU A 86 -13.10 22.50 -24.22
C LEU A 86 -14.17 22.51 -23.14
N TYR A 87 -15.41 22.26 -23.55
CA TYR A 87 -16.58 22.06 -22.72
C TYR A 87 -16.98 20.59 -22.71
N TYR A 88 -17.94 20.23 -21.84
CA TYR A 88 -18.42 18.85 -21.67
C TYR A 88 -18.68 18.13 -23.01
N MET A 89 -18.22 16.88 -23.12
CA MET A 89 -18.22 16.08 -24.36
C MET A 89 -17.39 16.68 -25.50
N GLY A 90 -16.29 17.36 -25.19
CA GLY A 90 -15.30 17.85 -26.17
C GLY A 90 -15.78 19.01 -27.05
N ARG A 91 -16.81 19.74 -26.62
CA ARG A 91 -17.41 20.82 -27.43
C ARG A 91 -16.62 22.11 -27.29
N THR A 92 -16.69 22.96 -28.31
CA THR A 92 -16.02 24.26 -28.35
C THR A 92 -17.01 25.42 -28.23
N ALA A 93 -16.50 26.62 -27.97
CA ALA A 93 -17.33 27.83 -28.01
C ALA A 93 -17.95 28.08 -29.40
N GLU A 94 -17.30 27.65 -30.49
CA GLU A 94 -17.86 27.76 -31.84
C GLU A 94 -19.07 26.85 -32.05
N ASP A 95 -19.04 25.64 -31.51
CA ASP A 95 -20.18 24.70 -31.58
C ASP A 95 -21.43 25.31 -30.92
N PHE A 96 -21.20 26.09 -29.88
CA PHE A 96 -22.21 26.84 -29.14
C PHE A 96 -22.71 28.09 -29.86
N ALA A 97 -21.87 28.74 -30.66
CA ALA A 97 -22.30 29.81 -31.55
C ALA A 97 -23.20 29.28 -32.69
N LYS A 98 -22.97 28.03 -33.13
CA LYS A 98 -23.75 27.36 -34.19
C LYS A 98 -25.09 26.80 -33.71
N SER A 99 -25.22 26.45 -32.43
CA SER A 99 -26.46 25.89 -31.87
C SER A 99 -26.63 26.22 -30.39
N THR A 100 -27.86 26.56 -29.99
CA THR A 100 -28.22 26.82 -28.59
C THR A 100 -28.62 25.56 -27.82
N ILE A 101 -28.71 24.41 -28.51
CA ILE A 101 -29.28 23.17 -27.99
C ILE A 101 -28.30 22.33 -27.14
N PRO A 102 -27.05 22.04 -27.55
CA PRO A 102 -26.16 21.15 -26.78
C PRO A 102 -25.74 21.74 -25.43
N ASN A 103 -25.59 20.89 -24.40
CA ASN A 103 -25.12 21.18 -23.03
C ASN A 103 -25.90 22.26 -22.26
N GLY A 104 -27.04 22.72 -22.78
CA GLY A 104 -27.85 23.73 -22.10
C GLY A 104 -28.73 23.14 -21.00
N ILE A 105 -29.09 23.98 -20.03
CA ILE A 105 -29.90 23.61 -18.85
C ILE A 105 -31.29 23.06 -19.20
N GLN A 106 -31.80 23.35 -20.41
CA GLN A 106 -33.07 22.84 -20.90
C GLN A 106 -33.17 21.30 -20.89
N HIS A 107 -32.04 20.58 -20.99
CA HIS A 107 -32.04 19.12 -20.95
C HIS A 107 -32.45 18.61 -19.57
N ALA A 108 -31.94 19.23 -18.50
CA ALA A 108 -32.35 18.94 -17.14
C ALA A 108 -33.77 19.47 -16.85
N ALA A 109 -34.09 20.68 -17.33
CA ALA A 109 -35.38 21.34 -17.06
C ALA A 109 -36.60 20.58 -17.61
N ARG A 110 -36.45 19.79 -18.69
CA ARG A 110 -37.53 18.96 -19.24
C ARG A 110 -38.07 17.91 -18.28
N LYS A 111 -37.18 17.34 -17.45
CA LYS A 111 -37.55 16.36 -16.41
C LYS A 111 -37.74 17.04 -15.04
N GLY A 112 -37.04 18.15 -14.82
CA GLY A 112 -36.87 18.74 -13.50
C GLY A 112 -35.75 18.07 -12.73
N ILE A 113 -35.18 18.80 -11.75
CA ILE A 113 -34.18 18.27 -10.83
C ILE A 113 -34.90 18.02 -9.51
N ALA A 114 -35.00 16.76 -9.13
CA ALA A 114 -35.55 16.32 -7.85
C ALA A 114 -34.68 15.20 -7.31
N GLY A 115 -34.53 15.12 -5.99
CA GLY A 115 -33.68 14.14 -5.34
C GLY A 115 -33.63 14.36 -3.84
N ARG A 116 -32.91 13.49 -3.12
CA ARG A 116 -32.59 13.69 -1.71
C ARG A 116 -31.39 14.64 -1.61
N ALA A 117 -31.47 15.62 -0.71
CA ALA A 117 -30.37 16.54 -0.46
C ALA A 117 -29.79 16.32 0.94
N ILE A 118 -28.47 16.35 1.04
CA ILE A 118 -27.74 16.36 2.32
C ILE A 118 -27.21 17.77 2.52
N PHE A 119 -27.71 18.44 3.56
CA PHE A 119 -27.29 19.79 3.90
C PHE A 119 -26.19 19.76 4.94
N VAL A 120 -25.06 20.44 4.66
CA VAL A 120 -23.91 20.54 5.56
C VAL A 120 -23.63 22.01 5.87
N ASP A 121 -23.82 22.42 7.13
CA ASP A 121 -23.52 23.79 7.58
C ASP A 121 -22.05 23.93 8.02
N TRP A 122 -21.14 23.85 7.05
CA TRP A 122 -19.70 23.97 7.29
C TRP A 122 -19.35 25.32 7.95
N TYR A 123 -19.99 26.41 7.53
CA TYR A 123 -19.73 27.73 8.10
C TYR A 123 -20.13 27.83 9.57
N GLY A 124 -21.31 27.33 9.96
CA GLY A 124 -21.71 27.29 11.36
C GLY A 124 -20.76 26.45 12.20
N TRP A 125 -20.28 25.32 11.66
CA TRP A 125 -19.24 24.50 12.28
C TRP A 125 -17.91 25.25 12.46
N ALA A 126 -17.46 25.98 11.45
CA ALA A 126 -16.24 26.78 11.49
C ALA A 126 -16.33 27.90 12.54
N GLN A 127 -17.47 28.58 12.62
CA GLN A 127 -17.72 29.61 13.63
C GLN A 127 -17.68 29.05 15.06
N LYS A 128 -18.27 27.87 15.31
CA LYS A 128 -18.21 27.21 16.63
C LYS A 128 -16.78 26.92 17.08
N ARG A 129 -15.86 26.71 16.13
CA ARG A 129 -14.44 26.45 16.36
C ARG A 129 -13.58 27.71 16.41
N GLY A 130 -14.19 28.89 16.24
CA GLY A 130 -13.49 30.17 16.27
C GLY A 130 -12.58 30.40 15.06
N LEU A 131 -12.86 29.74 13.92
CA LEU A 131 -12.13 30.00 12.68
C LEU A 131 -12.52 31.37 12.11
N ASP A 132 -11.52 32.19 11.80
CA ASP A 132 -11.71 33.48 11.12
C ASP A 132 -11.77 33.27 9.61
N ILE A 133 -12.99 33.21 9.08
CA ILE A 133 -13.26 32.89 7.67
C ILE A 133 -13.82 34.11 6.95
N ASP A 134 -13.16 34.57 5.89
CA ASP A 134 -13.71 35.55 4.94
C ASP A 134 -14.15 34.82 3.65
N ALA A 135 -15.46 34.69 3.44
CA ALA A 135 -16.05 34.00 2.29
C ALA A 135 -15.77 34.69 0.95
N PHE A 136 -15.27 35.94 0.98
CA PHE A 136 -14.88 36.76 -0.17
C PHE A 136 -13.35 36.77 -0.39
N SER A 137 -12.67 35.80 0.21
CA SER A 137 -11.25 35.55 0.01
C SER A 137 -11.04 34.08 -0.37
N SER A 138 -9.86 33.76 -0.91
CA SER A 138 -9.50 32.36 -1.18
C SER A 138 -9.34 31.61 0.15
N TYR A 139 -10.24 30.66 0.38
CA TYR A 139 -10.15 29.68 1.46
C TYR A 139 -10.49 28.31 0.88
N GLU A 140 -9.62 27.34 1.11
CA GLU A 140 -9.77 25.98 0.60
C GLU A 140 -10.34 25.08 1.69
N VAL A 141 -11.63 24.79 1.60
CA VAL A 141 -12.32 23.87 2.52
C VAL A 141 -11.90 22.44 2.22
N THR A 142 -11.31 21.74 3.18
CA THR A 142 -10.83 20.36 2.97
C THR A 142 -11.96 19.34 3.09
N PHE A 143 -11.73 18.13 2.56
CA PHE A 143 -12.67 17.02 2.73
C PHE A 143 -12.88 16.68 4.20
N ASP A 144 -11.80 16.66 5.00
CA ASP A 144 -11.87 16.37 6.43
C ASP A 144 -12.72 17.39 7.18
N GLU A 145 -12.59 18.69 6.87
CA GLU A 145 -13.43 19.71 7.47
C GLU A 145 -14.93 19.52 7.13
N ILE A 146 -15.25 19.04 5.92
CA ILE A 146 -16.64 18.70 5.53
C ILE A 146 -17.13 17.50 6.34
N ILE A 147 -16.31 16.46 6.50
CA ILE A 147 -16.66 15.28 7.30
C ILE A 147 -16.83 15.64 8.77
N GLU A 148 -15.95 16.45 9.34
CA GLU A 148 -16.08 16.94 10.72
C GLU A 148 -17.33 17.79 10.90
N ALA A 149 -17.67 18.64 9.93
CA ALA A 149 -18.91 19.41 9.94
C ALA A 149 -20.16 18.51 9.89
N MET A 150 -20.15 17.47 9.06
CA MET A 150 -21.21 16.47 9.02
C MET A 150 -21.36 15.77 10.38
N GLN A 151 -20.26 15.31 10.98
CA GLN A 151 -20.27 14.62 12.27
C GLN A 151 -20.79 15.52 13.41
N ASP A 152 -20.36 16.80 13.46
CA ASP A 152 -20.87 17.79 14.42
C ASP A 152 -22.39 18.01 14.29
N GLN A 153 -22.94 17.76 13.11
CA GLN A 153 -24.36 17.88 12.77
C GLN A 153 -25.13 16.56 12.92
N GLY A 154 -24.47 15.51 13.41
CA GLY A 154 -25.07 14.17 13.58
C GLY A 154 -25.26 13.41 12.26
N LEU A 155 -24.56 13.81 11.20
CA LEU A 155 -24.55 13.14 9.90
C LEU A 155 -23.32 12.23 9.81
N HIS A 156 -23.52 11.02 9.31
CA HIS A 156 -22.47 10.04 9.08
C HIS A 156 -22.27 9.79 7.58
N GLN A 157 -21.12 9.25 7.16
CA GLN A 157 -20.85 9.06 5.73
C GLN A 157 -21.70 7.94 5.09
N ASP A 158 -22.13 6.97 5.89
CA ASP A 158 -22.96 5.84 5.47
C ASP A 158 -24.39 6.23 5.04
N ILE A 159 -24.85 7.43 5.41
CA ILE A 159 -26.14 7.94 4.94
C ILE A 159 -26.11 8.37 3.47
N VAL A 160 -24.92 8.57 2.90
CA VAL A 160 -24.72 9.05 1.53
C VAL A 160 -24.97 7.93 0.52
N ARG A 161 -25.73 8.23 -0.53
CA ARG A 161 -26.12 7.29 -1.59
C ARG A 161 -25.92 7.93 -2.97
N PRO A 162 -25.68 7.14 -4.03
CA PRO A 162 -25.67 7.65 -5.40
C PRO A 162 -26.97 8.41 -5.72
N GLY A 163 -26.82 9.62 -6.28
CA GLY A 163 -27.94 10.51 -6.58
C GLY A 163 -28.29 11.50 -5.46
N ASP A 164 -27.60 11.46 -4.32
CA ASP A 164 -27.72 12.52 -3.32
C ASP A 164 -27.13 13.84 -3.81
N ILE A 165 -27.83 14.93 -3.47
CA ILE A 165 -27.40 16.29 -3.77
C ILE A 165 -26.78 16.88 -2.51
N PHE A 166 -25.48 17.11 -2.52
CA PHE A 166 -24.81 17.82 -1.43
C PHE A 166 -25.06 19.32 -1.53
N VAL A 167 -25.50 19.91 -0.42
CA VAL A 167 -25.71 21.36 -0.29
C VAL A 167 -24.87 21.83 0.88
N ILE A 168 -23.74 22.49 0.58
CA ILE A 168 -22.80 22.95 1.60
C ILE A 168 -22.92 24.46 1.76
N ARG A 169 -23.04 24.90 3.02
CA ARG A 169 -23.10 26.33 3.36
C ARG A 169 -21.73 26.83 3.79
N PHE A 170 -21.12 27.68 2.96
CA PHE A 170 -19.83 28.34 3.24
C PHE A 170 -19.93 29.75 3.84
N GLY A 171 -21.15 30.23 4.13
CA GLY A 171 -21.33 31.48 4.89
C GLY A 171 -21.38 32.78 4.07
N TYR A 172 -21.23 32.71 2.73
CA TYR A 172 -21.22 33.89 1.84
C TYR A 172 -22.38 34.87 2.10
N LEU A 173 -23.63 34.39 2.09
CA LEU A 173 -24.81 35.25 2.32
C LEU A 173 -24.81 35.89 3.71
N ALA A 174 -24.50 35.10 4.74
CA ALA A 174 -24.47 35.59 6.12
C ALA A 174 -23.44 36.72 6.29
N GLN A 175 -22.27 36.56 5.68
CA GLN A 175 -21.24 37.61 5.68
C GLN A 175 -21.62 38.80 4.80
N TYR A 176 -22.20 38.56 3.63
CA TYR A 176 -22.65 39.62 2.72
C TYR A 176 -23.67 40.54 3.40
N GLU A 177 -24.66 39.98 4.07
CA GLU A 177 -25.74 40.71 4.74
C GLU A 177 -25.21 41.59 5.88
N SER A 178 -24.21 41.10 6.64
CA SER A 178 -23.54 41.87 7.69
C SER A 178 -22.43 42.80 7.19
N MET A 179 -22.08 42.75 5.90
CA MET A 179 -20.98 43.49 5.32
C MET A 179 -21.27 45.00 5.26
N SER A 180 -20.25 45.82 5.57
CA SER A 180 -20.35 47.27 5.40
C SER A 180 -20.53 47.67 3.92
N GLN A 181 -21.23 48.78 3.69
CA GLN A 181 -21.44 49.33 2.35
C GLN A 181 -20.09 49.61 1.64
N GLU A 182 -19.09 50.10 2.38
CA GLU A 182 -17.75 50.36 1.85
C GLU A 182 -17.04 49.09 1.35
N LYS A 183 -17.11 47.98 2.10
CA LYS A 183 -16.53 46.69 1.66
C LYS A 183 -17.28 46.16 0.43
N ARG A 184 -18.61 46.33 0.37
CA ARG A 184 -19.42 45.94 -0.81
C ARG A 184 -19.02 46.71 -2.07
N GLU A 185 -18.89 48.03 -1.98
CA GLU A 185 -18.47 48.89 -3.11
C GLU A 185 -17.05 48.56 -3.59
N ARG A 186 -16.14 48.29 -2.65
CA ARG A 186 -14.78 47.84 -2.96
C ARG A 186 -14.79 46.51 -3.72
N LEU A 187 -15.57 45.53 -3.27
CA LEU A 187 -15.69 44.22 -3.93
C LEU A 187 -16.34 44.33 -5.32
N ASP A 188 -17.40 45.15 -5.49
CA ASP A 188 -18.01 45.39 -6.81
C ASP A 188 -16.99 45.96 -7.81
N LYS A 189 -16.19 46.96 -7.38
CA LYS A 189 -15.13 47.53 -8.22
C LYS A 189 -14.07 46.49 -8.58
N LEU A 190 -13.67 45.65 -7.62
CA LEU A 190 -12.69 44.59 -7.84
C LEU A 190 -13.21 43.55 -8.85
N TYR A 191 -14.43 43.04 -8.65
CA TYR A 191 -15.01 41.95 -9.44
C TYR A 191 -15.32 42.34 -10.89
N ARG A 192 -15.41 43.64 -11.20
CA ARG A 192 -15.50 44.15 -12.59
C ARG A 192 -14.19 44.04 -13.37
N THR A 193 -13.05 43.94 -12.69
CA THR A 193 -11.72 44.03 -13.31
C THR A 193 -10.83 42.82 -13.04
N THR A 194 -11.13 42.08 -11.96
CA THR A 194 -10.33 40.95 -11.48
C THR A 194 -11.26 39.78 -11.18
N LYS A 195 -10.80 38.56 -11.49
CA LYS A 195 -11.50 37.33 -11.10
C LYS A 195 -11.65 37.30 -9.57
N PRO A 196 -12.85 37.00 -9.03
CA PRO A 196 -13.06 36.93 -7.60
C PRO A 196 -12.34 35.73 -6.99
N ASP A 197 -11.65 35.94 -5.88
CA ASP A 197 -11.14 34.89 -4.99
C ASP A 197 -12.24 34.59 -3.96
N ASN A 198 -12.81 33.40 -4.02
CA ASN A 198 -13.88 33.00 -3.10
C ASN A 198 -13.49 31.71 -2.38
N ILE A 199 -14.14 31.48 -1.24
CA ILE A 199 -14.10 30.19 -0.56
C ILE A 199 -14.60 29.08 -1.48
N GLY A 200 -13.95 27.93 -1.45
CA GLY A 200 -14.31 26.78 -2.26
C GLY A 200 -13.78 25.49 -1.64
N ILE A 201 -14.23 24.36 -2.19
CA ILE A 201 -13.72 23.05 -1.77
C ILE A 201 -12.34 22.86 -2.38
N LYS A 202 -11.37 22.44 -1.56
CA LYS A 202 -10.03 22.08 -1.99
C LYS A 202 -10.07 20.92 -2.98
N PRO A 203 -9.59 21.07 -4.23
CA PRO A 203 -9.32 19.93 -5.09
C PRO A 203 -8.25 19.07 -4.42
N SER A 204 -8.53 17.80 -4.16
CA SER A 204 -7.67 16.98 -3.31
C SER A 204 -7.53 15.54 -3.83
N ARG A 205 -6.30 15.00 -3.70
CA ARG A 205 -5.95 13.58 -3.87
C ARG A 205 -6.00 12.82 -2.53
N ASP A 206 -6.48 13.44 -1.44
CA ASP A 206 -6.50 12.93 -0.04
C ASP A 206 -7.47 11.74 0.16
N LEU A 207 -7.76 11.06 -0.93
CA LEU A 207 -8.56 9.88 -1.08
C LEU A 207 -7.60 8.81 -1.64
N LEU A 208 -6.83 8.17 -0.76
CA LEU A 208 -5.84 7.16 -1.11
C LEU A 208 -6.48 5.81 -1.39
N LYS A 209 -6.11 5.15 -2.49
CA LYS A 209 -6.48 3.76 -2.70
C LYS A 209 -5.70 2.85 -1.75
N VAL A 210 -6.42 2.14 -0.89
CA VAL A 210 -5.87 1.14 0.04
C VAL A 210 -6.61 -0.18 -0.17
N VAL A 211 -5.90 -1.30 -0.06
CA VAL A 211 -6.59 -2.57 0.17
C VAL A 211 -6.96 -2.60 1.64
N HIS A 212 -8.23 -2.80 1.97
CA HIS A 212 -8.71 -2.81 3.33
C HIS A 212 -9.38 -4.15 3.66
N LEU A 213 -9.06 -4.68 4.84
CA LEU A 213 -9.68 -5.87 5.39
C LEU A 213 -10.53 -5.51 6.60
N ALA A 214 -11.84 -5.63 6.47
CA ALA A 214 -12.78 -5.31 7.54
C ALA A 214 -12.82 -6.39 8.65
N ALA A 215 -12.71 -7.68 8.28
CA ALA A 215 -12.70 -8.81 9.21
C ALA A 215 -12.04 -10.03 8.56
N ALA A 216 -11.64 -11.01 9.39
CA ALA A 216 -11.12 -12.29 8.92
C ALA A 216 -12.14 -13.01 8.03
N GLY A 217 -11.70 -13.53 6.89
CA GLY A 217 -12.57 -14.28 5.97
C GLY A 217 -13.55 -13.44 5.16
N GLN A 218 -13.56 -12.11 5.32
CA GLN A 218 -14.24 -11.22 4.39
C GLN A 218 -13.33 -10.88 3.20
N ALA A 219 -13.93 -10.57 2.06
CA ALA A 219 -13.19 -10.10 0.89
C ALA A 219 -12.45 -8.80 1.24
N ALA A 220 -11.19 -8.69 0.82
CA ALA A 220 -10.50 -7.42 0.82
C ALA A 220 -11.19 -6.48 -0.17
N ASN A 221 -11.28 -5.20 0.19
CA ASN A 221 -11.86 -4.18 -0.68
C ASN A 221 -10.81 -3.13 -1.00
N LEU A 222 -10.78 -2.67 -2.25
CA LEU A 222 -10.06 -1.45 -2.57
C LEU A 222 -10.91 -0.29 -2.07
N GLU A 223 -10.47 0.33 -0.97
CA GLU A 223 -11.12 1.46 -0.34
C GLU A 223 -10.32 2.73 -0.58
N THR A 224 -11.00 3.85 -0.41
CA THR A 224 -10.41 5.16 -0.49
C THR A 224 -10.35 5.79 0.90
N ARG A 225 -9.16 6.14 1.41
CA ARG A 225 -8.97 6.65 2.80
C ARG A 225 -8.10 7.91 2.87
N PRO A 226 -8.25 8.73 3.93
CA PRO A 226 -7.34 9.84 4.20
C PRO A 226 -5.89 9.38 4.26
N ALA A 227 -4.98 10.21 3.74
CA ALA A 227 -3.55 9.95 3.89
C ALA A 227 -3.15 10.02 5.37
N PRO A 228 -2.32 9.09 5.86
CA PRO A 228 -1.86 9.16 7.25
C PRO A 228 -0.90 10.34 7.42
N SER A 229 -0.92 10.96 8.60
CA SER A 229 0.02 12.01 8.99
C SER A 229 1.11 11.47 9.93
N SER A 230 2.27 12.12 9.94
CA SER A 230 3.33 11.75 10.87
C SER A 230 3.13 12.41 12.24
N GLY A 231 3.32 11.62 13.30
CA GLY A 231 3.44 12.09 14.68
C GLY A 231 4.81 11.72 15.28
N PRO A 232 5.06 12.05 16.56
CA PRO A 232 6.28 11.64 17.24
C PRO A 232 6.53 10.14 17.12
N GLY A 233 7.74 9.75 16.72
CA GLY A 233 8.12 8.36 16.55
C GLY A 233 7.69 7.73 15.22
N SER A 234 7.21 8.50 14.26
CA SER A 234 6.75 7.96 12.98
C SER A 234 7.22 8.78 11.79
N VAL A 235 7.19 8.15 10.62
CA VAL A 235 7.28 8.82 9.31
C VAL A 235 6.15 8.32 8.44
N VAL A 236 5.81 9.11 7.43
CA VAL A 236 4.98 8.65 6.33
C VAL A 236 5.91 8.37 5.16
N ILE A 237 5.81 7.15 4.61
CA ILE A 237 6.49 6.79 3.37
C ILE A 237 5.47 6.74 2.24
N ARG A 238 5.82 7.29 1.09
CA ARG A 238 5.20 6.92 -0.18
C ARG A 238 5.74 5.56 -0.58
N VAL A 239 4.88 4.55 -0.66
CA VAL A 239 5.26 3.20 -1.08
C VAL A 239 5.63 3.25 -2.57
N LEU A 240 6.79 2.72 -2.94
CA LEU A 240 7.23 2.58 -4.34
C LEU A 240 7.09 1.14 -4.82
N ALA A 241 7.32 0.17 -3.95
CA ALA A 241 7.04 -1.24 -4.20
C ALA A 241 6.82 -1.98 -2.89
N VAL A 242 5.79 -2.83 -2.84
CA VAL A 242 5.49 -3.68 -1.68
C VAL A 242 5.52 -5.15 -2.04
N SER A 243 6.02 -5.99 -1.13
CA SER A 243 6.05 -7.45 -1.28
C SER A 243 4.66 -8.08 -1.19
N VAL A 244 4.32 -8.96 -2.13
CA VAL A 244 3.19 -9.90 -2.01
C VAL A 244 3.71 -11.30 -1.66
N ARG A 245 3.27 -11.87 -0.53
CA ARG A 245 3.74 -13.19 -0.05
C ARG A 245 2.80 -14.31 -0.46
N ALA A 246 3.35 -15.52 -0.63
CA ALA A 246 2.57 -16.69 -1.06
C ALA A 246 1.52 -17.08 -0.03
N ASN A 247 1.82 -16.86 1.24
CA ASN A 247 0.91 -17.12 2.34
C ASN A 247 0.00 -15.93 2.66
N SER A 248 0.17 -14.76 2.03
CA SER A 248 -0.66 -13.58 2.31
C SER A 248 -2.16 -13.89 2.17
N PRO A 249 -2.64 -14.52 1.08
CA PRO A 249 -4.08 -14.82 0.94
C PRO A 249 -4.60 -15.76 2.03
N HIS A 250 -3.85 -16.83 2.34
CA HIS A 250 -4.20 -17.72 3.45
C HIS A 250 -4.28 -16.98 4.78
N VAL A 251 -3.33 -16.09 5.07
CA VAL A 251 -3.33 -15.31 6.33
C VAL A 251 -4.52 -14.36 6.40
N TYR A 252 -4.86 -13.68 5.31
CA TYR A 252 -5.92 -12.67 5.28
C TYR A 252 -7.33 -13.27 5.21
N GLN A 253 -7.49 -14.38 4.50
CA GLN A 253 -8.80 -14.97 4.20
C GLN A 253 -9.17 -16.14 5.12
N ASN A 254 -8.22 -16.76 5.81
CA ASN A 254 -8.51 -17.86 6.73
C ASN A 254 -8.43 -17.38 8.20
N PRO A 255 -9.57 -17.30 8.92
CA PRO A 255 -9.58 -17.01 10.36
C PRO A 255 -8.73 -17.98 11.19
N ASP A 256 -8.59 -19.23 10.73
CA ASP A 256 -7.81 -20.28 11.38
C ASP A 256 -6.38 -20.40 10.83
N SER A 257 -5.85 -19.35 10.20
CA SER A 257 -4.49 -19.36 9.62
C SER A 257 -3.37 -19.50 10.67
N GLY A 258 -3.70 -19.34 11.96
CA GLY A 258 -2.72 -19.28 13.04
C GLY A 258 -1.98 -17.93 13.13
N HIS A 259 -2.41 -16.95 12.34
CA HIS A 259 -1.88 -15.59 12.33
C HIS A 259 -2.95 -14.59 12.77
N PRO A 260 -3.02 -14.23 14.06
CA PRO A 260 -3.98 -13.22 14.51
C PRO A 260 -3.66 -11.86 13.87
N LEU A 261 -4.69 -11.10 13.50
CA LEU A 261 -4.57 -9.86 12.73
C LEU A 261 -5.40 -8.73 13.37
N PRO A 262 -4.94 -7.46 13.27
CA PRO A 262 -5.57 -6.34 13.96
C PRO A 262 -6.71 -5.70 13.16
N PHE A 263 -7.75 -6.48 12.85
CA PHE A 263 -8.89 -5.97 12.08
C PHE A 263 -9.62 -4.81 12.79
N PRO A 264 -10.18 -3.84 12.04
CA PRO A 264 -10.03 -3.62 10.60
C PRO A 264 -8.69 -2.93 10.28
N PHE A 265 -8.01 -3.31 9.18
CA PHE A 265 -6.69 -2.77 8.84
C PHE A 265 -6.32 -2.80 7.36
N VAL A 266 -5.29 -2.05 6.99
CA VAL A 266 -4.60 -2.15 5.70
C VAL A 266 -3.54 -3.27 5.76
N PRO A 267 -3.62 -4.34 4.94
CA PRO A 267 -2.62 -5.39 4.88
C PRO A 267 -1.32 -4.91 4.22
N GLY A 268 -0.29 -5.74 4.25
CA GLY A 268 1.01 -5.40 3.68
C GLY A 268 2.15 -6.17 4.32
N PHE A 269 3.36 -5.76 3.98
CA PHE A 269 4.60 -6.30 4.54
C PHE A 269 5.75 -5.31 4.33
N ALA A 270 6.96 -5.80 4.03
CA ALA A 270 8.11 -4.99 3.65
C ALA A 270 7.86 -4.18 2.37
N ALA A 271 8.41 -2.97 2.32
CA ALA A 271 8.28 -2.06 1.19
C ALA A 271 9.57 -1.30 0.90
N ILE A 272 9.77 -0.94 -0.37
CA ILE A 272 10.67 0.15 -0.78
C ILE A 272 9.81 1.40 -0.88
N GLY A 273 10.25 2.50 -0.30
CA GLY A 273 9.48 3.75 -0.27
C GLY A 273 10.36 4.99 -0.30
N ARG A 274 9.71 6.15 -0.41
CA ARG A 274 10.34 7.46 -0.17
C ARG A 274 9.66 8.14 0.99
N ILE A 275 10.44 8.73 1.89
CA ILE A 275 9.89 9.51 3.00
C ILE A 275 9.13 10.71 2.44
N SER A 276 7.83 10.81 2.71
CA SER A 276 7.00 11.96 2.34
C SER A 276 6.85 12.95 3.49
N GLU A 277 6.76 12.45 4.72
CA GLU A 277 6.58 13.26 5.93
C GLU A 277 7.40 12.67 7.08
N ILE A 278 7.90 13.53 7.98
CA ILE A 278 8.69 13.12 9.14
C ILE A 278 8.07 13.64 10.44
N GLY A 279 8.04 12.78 11.45
CA GLY A 279 7.67 13.18 12.80
C GLY A 279 8.62 14.25 13.37
N PRO A 280 8.14 15.09 14.31
CA PRO A 280 8.90 16.21 14.85
C PRO A 280 10.17 15.81 15.62
N ASP A 281 10.28 14.55 16.02
CA ASP A 281 11.42 13.95 16.73
C ASP A 281 12.38 13.18 15.81
N ALA A 282 12.15 13.20 14.49
CA ALA A 282 13.06 12.60 13.52
C ALA A 282 14.36 13.42 13.40
N THR A 283 15.46 12.87 13.89
CA THR A 283 16.77 13.56 13.90
C THR A 283 17.69 13.19 12.74
N LYS A 284 17.49 12.01 12.14
CA LYS A 284 18.35 11.48 11.05
C LYS A 284 17.64 11.41 9.70
N LEU A 285 16.36 11.09 9.72
CA LEU A 285 15.55 10.91 8.51
C LEU A 285 15.13 12.27 7.95
N LYS A 286 15.00 12.34 6.63
CA LYS A 286 14.61 13.54 5.88
C LYS A 286 13.62 13.16 4.79
N THR A 287 12.67 14.06 4.51
CA THR A 287 11.78 13.95 3.35
C THR A 287 12.58 13.76 2.06
N GLY A 288 12.07 12.90 1.16
CA GLY A 288 12.66 12.56 -0.13
C GLY A 288 13.59 11.34 -0.12
N GLN A 289 14.11 10.93 1.05
CA GLN A 289 15.05 9.80 1.13
C GLN A 289 14.42 8.48 0.70
N LEU A 290 15.14 7.72 -0.12
CA LEU A 290 14.80 6.33 -0.45
C LEU A 290 15.07 5.43 0.76
N VAL A 291 14.06 4.66 1.16
CA VAL A 291 14.11 3.80 2.33
C VAL A 291 13.61 2.38 2.05
N PHE A 292 14.16 1.45 2.80
CA PHE A 292 13.60 0.12 3.02
C PHE A 292 12.80 0.12 4.32
N PHE A 293 11.52 -0.23 4.24
CA PHE A 293 10.68 -0.48 5.41
C PHE A 293 10.77 -1.95 5.83
N ASP A 294 11.32 -2.17 7.02
CA ASP A 294 11.37 -3.46 7.71
C ASP A 294 10.04 -3.71 8.46
N PRO A 295 9.26 -4.75 8.15
CA PRO A 295 7.97 -5.00 8.78
C PRO A 295 8.06 -5.59 10.20
N TYR A 296 9.26 -5.94 10.69
CA TYR A 296 9.44 -6.48 12.03
C TYR A 296 9.57 -5.36 13.07
N ILE A 297 8.45 -5.05 13.72
CA ILE A 297 8.35 -3.90 14.63
C ILE A 297 8.57 -4.35 16.07
N GLN A 298 9.38 -3.58 16.80
CA GLN A 298 9.63 -3.75 18.22
C GLN A 298 9.36 -2.43 18.96
N ALA A 299 8.76 -2.49 20.14
CA ALA A 299 8.54 -1.30 20.95
C ALA A 299 9.88 -0.71 21.44
N ARG A 300 9.92 0.62 21.56
CA ARG A 300 11.13 1.37 21.96
C ARG A 300 11.54 1.11 23.41
N ASP A 301 10.58 0.84 24.27
CA ASP A 301 10.73 0.58 25.70
C ASP A 301 10.97 -0.90 26.02
N ARG A 302 11.20 -1.73 24.98
CA ARG A 302 11.43 -3.18 25.01
C ARG A 302 10.17 -3.99 25.37
N GLY A 303 10.05 -5.16 24.76
CA GLY A 303 8.77 -5.90 24.70
C GLY A 303 7.93 -5.41 23.52
N GLY A 304 6.81 -6.05 23.24
CA GLY A 304 5.93 -5.63 22.14
C GLY A 304 6.52 -5.84 20.76
N ILE A 305 6.38 -7.06 20.24
CA ILE A 305 6.90 -7.47 18.94
C ILE A 305 5.75 -7.93 18.06
N TYR A 306 5.72 -7.47 16.82
CA TYR A 306 4.77 -7.98 15.82
C TYR A 306 5.30 -7.79 14.39
N ILE A 307 4.55 -8.32 13.41
CA ILE A 307 4.91 -8.22 11.99
C ILE A 307 3.83 -7.39 11.29
N SER A 308 4.20 -6.16 10.90
CA SER A 308 3.28 -5.23 10.21
C SER A 308 2.61 -5.91 9.03
N GLY A 309 1.29 -5.78 8.96
CA GLY A 309 0.46 -6.28 7.87
C GLY A 309 0.29 -7.80 7.81
N MET A 310 0.85 -8.58 8.75
CA MET A 310 0.84 -10.05 8.68
C MET A 310 0.50 -10.76 9.99
N MET A 311 0.78 -10.16 11.15
CA MET A 311 0.47 -10.78 12.44
C MET A 311 0.53 -9.74 13.56
N GLU A 312 -0.47 -9.71 14.45
CA GLU A 312 -0.41 -8.92 15.68
C GLU A 312 0.65 -9.45 16.67
N GLY A 313 0.85 -8.72 17.76
CA GLY A 313 1.77 -9.15 18.82
C GLY A 313 1.22 -10.25 19.71
N PHE A 314 2.12 -11.09 20.23
CA PHE A 314 1.75 -12.15 21.17
C PHE A 314 1.59 -11.66 22.62
N ASP A 315 2.21 -10.53 22.96
CA ASP A 315 2.11 -9.87 24.26
C ASP A 315 1.22 -8.61 24.19
N GLU A 316 0.93 -8.03 25.35
CA GLU A 316 0.09 -6.84 25.45
C GLU A 316 0.67 -5.65 24.67
N GLY A 317 1.98 -5.43 24.75
CA GLY A 317 2.66 -4.34 24.05
C GLY A 317 2.55 -4.45 22.53
N GLY A 318 2.73 -5.65 21.98
CA GLY A 318 2.68 -5.88 20.55
C GLY A 318 1.26 -5.78 20.02
N ARG A 319 0.26 -6.27 20.76
CA ARG A 319 -1.16 -6.02 20.43
C ARG A 319 -1.49 -4.53 20.46
N LYS A 320 -1.05 -3.80 21.49
CA LYS A 320 -1.27 -2.35 21.58
C LYS A 320 -0.71 -1.59 20.37
N LEU A 321 0.50 -1.93 19.92
CA LEU A 321 1.09 -1.29 18.74
C LEU A 321 0.37 -1.68 17.44
N SER A 322 0.09 -2.98 17.27
CA SER A 322 -0.54 -3.50 16.06
C SER A 322 -2.02 -3.15 15.91
N HIS A 323 -2.75 -2.84 16.98
CA HIS A 323 -4.14 -2.35 16.92
C HIS A 323 -4.25 -0.82 16.99
N GLY A 324 -3.19 -0.15 17.45
CA GLY A 324 -3.15 1.29 17.65
C GLY A 324 -2.32 2.00 16.59
N GLU A 325 -1.18 2.55 17.01
CA GLU A 325 -0.42 3.55 16.24
C GLU A 325 0.08 3.05 14.88
N PHE A 326 0.41 1.77 14.77
CA PHE A 326 1.03 1.18 13.59
C PHE A 326 0.21 0.00 13.04
N ARG A 327 -1.12 0.12 13.12
CA ARG A 327 -2.07 -0.89 12.65
C ARG A 327 -2.03 -1.10 11.14
N ASP A 328 -2.10 -0.01 10.38
CA ASP A 328 -2.19 -0.03 8.93
C ASP A 328 -0.80 -0.21 8.28
N SER A 329 -0.73 -1.06 7.25
CA SER A 329 0.51 -1.46 6.59
C SER A 329 0.59 -0.92 5.16
N THR A 330 1.27 -1.65 4.27
CA THR A 330 1.86 -1.10 3.03
C THR A 330 1.11 -1.43 1.73
N TYR A 331 -0.06 -2.07 1.76
CA TYR A 331 -0.95 -2.14 0.58
C TYR A 331 -1.77 -0.84 0.42
N ALA A 332 -1.03 0.26 0.38
CA ALA A 332 -1.53 1.63 0.29
C ALA A 332 -0.48 2.49 -0.42
N GLU A 333 -0.92 3.62 -0.97
CA GLU A 333 -0.02 4.62 -1.59
C GLU A 333 0.97 5.22 -0.58
N PHE A 334 0.48 5.45 0.64
CA PHE A 334 1.25 5.98 1.76
C PHE A 334 1.04 5.10 2.98
N ALA A 335 2.12 4.88 3.72
CA ALA A 335 2.08 4.10 4.96
C ALA A 335 2.78 4.88 6.07
N ARG A 336 2.13 4.96 7.23
CA ARG A 336 2.76 5.48 8.45
C ARG A 336 3.49 4.37 9.17
N VAL A 337 4.78 4.56 9.37
CA VAL A 337 5.68 3.50 9.86
C VAL A 337 6.60 4.05 10.96
N PRO A 338 7.11 3.19 11.86
CA PRO A 338 8.05 3.61 12.90
C PRO A 338 9.37 4.11 12.31
N LEU A 339 9.98 5.10 12.98
CA LEU A 339 11.30 5.64 12.61
C LEU A 339 12.38 4.54 12.53
N GLU A 340 12.37 3.61 13.48
CA GLU A 340 13.39 2.55 13.65
C GLU A 340 13.37 1.52 12.53
N ASN A 341 12.22 1.38 11.87
CA ASN A 341 11.96 0.43 10.81
C ASN A 341 12.18 1.03 9.41
N CYS A 342 12.59 2.30 9.34
CA CYS A 342 12.92 2.98 8.09
C CYS A 342 14.44 3.02 7.90
N HIS A 343 14.94 2.18 7.01
CA HIS A 343 16.36 2.06 6.73
C HIS A 343 16.70 2.82 5.44
N VAL A 344 17.46 3.91 5.56
CA VAL A 344 17.87 4.75 4.43
C VAL A 344 18.89 4.03 3.56
N PHE A 345 18.68 4.09 2.25
CA PHE A 345 19.66 3.68 1.25
C PHE A 345 20.61 4.82 0.90
N ASN A 346 21.86 4.48 0.58
CA ASN A 346 22.71 5.35 -0.23
C ASN A 346 22.23 5.32 -1.68
N GLU A 347 21.33 6.24 -2.02
CA GLU A 347 20.64 6.29 -3.31
C GLU A 347 21.61 6.49 -4.48
N GLU A 348 22.60 7.38 -4.36
CA GLU A 348 23.63 7.59 -5.38
C GLU A 348 24.43 6.31 -5.65
N ARG A 349 24.73 5.54 -4.60
CA ARG A 349 25.44 4.27 -4.76
C ARG A 349 24.56 3.20 -5.38
N ILE A 350 23.31 3.08 -4.96
CA ILE A 350 22.43 1.98 -5.34
C ILE A 350 21.82 2.18 -6.73
N LEU A 351 21.22 3.35 -6.98
CA LEU A 351 20.54 3.67 -8.24
C LEU A 351 21.46 4.35 -9.26
N GLY A 352 22.59 4.91 -8.80
CA GLY A 352 23.48 5.69 -9.67
C GLY A 352 24.10 4.89 -10.81
N ASP A 353 24.56 5.64 -11.81
CA ASP A 353 25.19 5.12 -13.01
C ASP A 353 26.46 4.32 -12.68
N ILE A 354 26.57 3.13 -13.27
CA ILE A 354 27.72 2.23 -13.09
C ILE A 354 29.04 2.92 -13.49
N SER A 355 29.02 3.75 -14.54
CA SER A 355 30.19 4.51 -15.00
C SER A 355 30.67 5.57 -14.00
N GLN A 356 29.79 6.03 -13.11
CA GLN A 356 30.08 7.01 -12.05
C GLN A 356 30.29 6.35 -10.69
N GLY A 357 30.43 5.02 -10.65
CA GLY A 357 30.62 4.28 -9.40
C GLY A 357 29.33 3.96 -8.65
N GLY A 358 28.17 4.06 -9.30
CA GLY A 358 26.91 3.48 -8.81
C GLY A 358 26.80 1.98 -9.09
N LEU A 359 25.68 1.37 -8.72
CA LEU A 359 25.37 -0.05 -8.92
C LEU A 359 24.29 -0.28 -9.99
N GLY A 360 23.61 0.77 -10.43
CA GLY A 360 22.58 0.72 -11.47
C GLY A 360 21.40 -0.21 -11.17
N TYR A 361 21.02 -0.36 -9.90
CA TYR A 361 19.83 -1.13 -9.53
C TYR A 361 18.55 -0.36 -9.88
N SER A 362 17.50 -1.08 -10.25
CA SER A 362 16.13 -0.55 -10.28
C SER A 362 15.47 -0.66 -8.90
N ILE A 363 14.30 -0.03 -8.72
CA ILE A 363 13.49 -0.23 -7.51
C ILE A 363 13.06 -1.70 -7.40
N GLU A 364 12.75 -2.33 -8.53
CA GLU A 364 12.39 -3.73 -8.64
C GLU A 364 13.52 -4.65 -8.16
N ASP A 365 14.77 -4.37 -8.50
CA ASP A 365 15.92 -5.14 -8.01
C ASP A 365 16.01 -5.12 -6.47
N LEU A 366 15.73 -3.96 -5.85
CA LEU A 366 15.77 -3.82 -4.39
C LEU A 366 14.72 -4.67 -3.68
N THR A 367 13.65 -5.06 -4.36
CA THR A 367 12.57 -5.87 -3.78
C THR A 367 13.02 -7.29 -3.44
N HIS A 368 14.15 -7.75 -3.97
CA HIS A 368 14.76 -9.02 -3.53
C HIS A 368 15.14 -9.01 -2.04
N LEU A 369 15.38 -7.84 -1.44
CA LEU A 369 15.61 -7.69 0.00
C LEU A 369 14.44 -8.23 0.84
N PHE A 370 13.21 -8.20 0.32
CA PHE A 370 12.01 -8.72 1.01
C PHE A 370 12.12 -10.20 1.37
N SER A 371 12.81 -10.99 0.54
CA SER A 371 13.03 -12.42 0.76
C SER A 371 14.35 -12.71 1.47
N MET A 372 15.27 -11.75 1.51
CA MET A 372 16.57 -11.90 2.15
C MET A 372 16.55 -11.56 3.63
N LEU A 373 15.62 -10.69 4.04
CA LEU A 373 15.53 -10.18 5.40
C LEU A 373 15.51 -11.29 6.45
N VAL A 374 14.60 -12.26 6.28
CA VAL A 374 14.42 -13.39 7.20
C VAL A 374 15.66 -14.29 7.25
N PRO A 375 16.11 -14.92 6.15
CA PRO A 375 17.28 -15.80 6.17
C PRO A 375 18.57 -15.10 6.60
N PHE A 376 18.71 -13.78 6.35
CA PHE A 376 19.88 -13.04 6.81
C PHE A 376 19.94 -12.96 8.34
N GLY A 377 18.79 -12.84 9.02
CA GLY A 377 18.71 -12.89 10.48
C GLY A 377 19.41 -14.14 11.03
N GLY A 378 19.00 -15.32 10.56
CA GLY A 378 19.51 -16.60 11.03
C GLY A 378 20.94 -16.87 10.64
N LEU A 379 21.31 -16.63 9.37
CA LEU A 379 22.70 -16.78 8.91
C LEU A 379 23.66 -15.84 9.66
N ALA A 380 23.23 -14.61 9.96
CA ALA A 380 24.02 -13.69 10.78
C ALA A 380 24.08 -14.14 12.25
N ASP A 381 23.00 -14.69 12.79
CA ASP A 381 22.88 -15.14 14.18
C ASP A 381 23.76 -16.34 14.52
N ILE A 382 24.04 -17.20 13.54
CA ILE A 382 25.02 -18.28 13.64
C ILE A 382 26.39 -17.89 13.06
N ASP A 383 26.59 -16.61 12.74
CA ASP A 383 27.88 -16.02 12.41
C ASP A 383 28.63 -16.73 11.26
N ILE A 384 27.93 -17.00 10.15
CA ILE A 384 28.56 -17.61 8.97
C ILE A 384 29.82 -16.84 8.54
N LYS A 385 30.92 -17.56 8.37
CA LYS A 385 32.23 -17.04 7.97
C LYS A 385 32.54 -17.35 6.52
N ALA A 386 33.39 -16.53 5.92
CA ALA A 386 33.99 -16.85 4.64
C ALA A 386 34.81 -18.15 4.77
N GLY A 387 34.60 -19.07 3.84
CA GLY A 387 35.20 -20.40 3.87
C GLY A 387 34.32 -21.47 4.54
N ASP A 388 33.26 -21.11 5.25
CA ASP A 388 32.32 -22.09 5.81
C ASP A 388 31.63 -22.88 4.71
N THR A 389 31.40 -24.17 4.94
CA THR A 389 30.45 -25.04 4.25
C THR A 389 29.11 -25.03 4.99
N VAL A 390 28.08 -24.49 4.36
CA VAL A 390 26.75 -24.30 4.95
C VAL A 390 25.70 -25.12 4.22
N ILE A 391 24.93 -25.91 4.96
CA ILE A 391 23.76 -26.62 4.43
C ILE A 391 22.55 -25.70 4.53
N ILE A 392 21.83 -25.52 3.42
CA ILE A 392 20.59 -24.74 3.35
C ILE A 392 19.44 -25.70 3.04
N ALA A 393 18.52 -25.91 3.98
CA ALA A 393 17.36 -26.79 3.79
C ALA A 393 16.04 -26.13 4.22
N PRO A 394 14.96 -26.25 3.45
CA PRO A 394 14.94 -26.51 2.01
C PRO A 394 15.43 -25.30 1.21
N ALA A 395 16.35 -25.50 0.26
CA ALA A 395 16.94 -24.42 -0.54
C ALA A 395 16.06 -23.93 -1.71
N THR A 396 15.00 -24.66 -2.06
CA THR A 396 14.26 -24.42 -3.32
C THR A 396 13.12 -23.42 -3.20
N GLY A 397 12.74 -23.01 -1.99
CA GLY A 397 11.68 -22.04 -1.75
C GLY A 397 12.15 -20.58 -1.87
N ARG A 398 11.22 -19.63 -1.68
CA ARG A 398 11.50 -18.19 -1.71
C ARG A 398 12.64 -17.77 -0.78
N TYR A 399 12.56 -18.17 0.50
CA TYR A 399 13.59 -17.83 1.49
C TYR A 399 14.83 -18.72 1.38
N GLY A 400 14.67 -20.00 1.08
CA GLY A 400 15.80 -20.92 0.90
C GLY A 400 16.71 -20.53 -0.26
N SER A 401 16.14 -20.12 -1.38
CA SER A 401 16.93 -19.62 -2.52
C SER A 401 17.63 -18.32 -2.16
N ALA A 402 16.96 -17.39 -1.48
CA ALA A 402 17.58 -16.18 -0.93
C ALA A 402 18.73 -16.49 0.05
N ALA A 403 18.57 -17.49 0.92
CA ALA A 403 19.62 -17.95 1.84
C ALA A 403 20.86 -18.49 1.10
N VAL A 404 20.68 -19.14 -0.06
CA VAL A 404 21.81 -19.54 -0.92
C VAL A 404 22.60 -18.31 -1.40
N HIS A 405 21.93 -17.27 -1.92
CA HIS A 405 22.60 -16.05 -2.35
C HIS A 405 23.32 -15.34 -1.19
N LEU A 406 22.68 -15.27 -0.02
CA LEU A 406 23.25 -14.66 1.18
C LEU A 406 24.49 -15.40 1.66
N ALA A 407 24.42 -16.73 1.80
CA ALA A 407 25.55 -17.53 2.24
C ALA A 407 26.73 -17.43 1.25
N LEU A 408 26.46 -17.40 -0.06
CA LEU A 408 27.48 -17.15 -1.08
C LEU A 408 28.15 -15.78 -0.91
N ALA A 409 27.36 -14.72 -0.67
CA ALA A 409 27.84 -13.36 -0.43
C ALA A 409 28.62 -13.24 0.89
N MET A 410 28.29 -14.05 1.89
CA MET A 410 29.06 -14.19 3.14
C MET A 410 30.36 -15.00 2.97
N GLY A 411 30.64 -15.50 1.76
CA GLY A 411 31.87 -16.21 1.43
C GLY A 411 31.82 -17.72 1.64
N ALA A 412 30.64 -18.30 1.89
CA ALA A 412 30.49 -19.73 2.12
C ALA A 412 30.56 -20.57 0.83
N HIS A 413 30.89 -21.85 0.98
CA HIS A 413 30.45 -22.92 0.10
C HIS A 413 29.05 -23.37 0.56
N VAL A 414 28.13 -23.52 -0.38
CA VAL A 414 26.71 -23.77 -0.08
C VAL A 414 26.31 -25.15 -0.57
N VAL A 415 25.81 -25.98 0.35
CA VAL A 415 25.13 -27.23 0.03
C VAL A 415 23.63 -26.97 0.02
N ALA A 416 23.10 -26.71 -1.16
CA ALA A 416 21.67 -26.44 -1.37
C ALA A 416 20.92 -27.78 -1.43
N THR A 417 20.00 -28.01 -0.49
CA THR A 417 19.31 -29.30 -0.38
C THR A 417 17.79 -29.17 -0.41
N GLY A 418 17.11 -30.18 -0.95
CA GLY A 418 15.65 -30.20 -1.09
C GLY A 418 15.18 -31.35 -1.97
N ARG A 419 13.88 -31.35 -2.30
CA ARG A 419 13.26 -32.42 -3.12
C ARG A 419 13.08 -32.04 -4.59
N ASN A 420 13.09 -30.75 -4.92
CA ASN A 420 12.95 -30.29 -6.29
C ASN A 420 14.34 -30.24 -6.97
N CYS A 421 14.76 -31.37 -7.55
CA CYS A 421 16.09 -31.48 -8.15
C CYS A 421 16.31 -30.45 -9.28
N GLU A 422 15.28 -30.12 -10.05
CA GLU A 422 15.39 -29.17 -11.17
C GLU A 422 15.77 -27.76 -10.67
N VAL A 423 15.07 -27.29 -9.63
CA VAL A 423 15.39 -26.01 -8.99
C VAL A 423 16.79 -26.01 -8.38
N LEU A 424 17.20 -27.10 -7.72
CA LEU A 424 18.55 -27.21 -7.17
C LEU A 424 19.62 -27.09 -8.25
N GLN A 425 19.38 -27.67 -9.44
CA GLN A 425 20.28 -27.51 -10.58
C GLN A 425 20.31 -26.08 -11.12
N LYS A 426 19.18 -25.36 -11.12
CA LYS A 426 19.16 -23.91 -11.43
C LYS A 426 20.03 -23.14 -10.43
N LEU A 427 19.89 -23.41 -9.12
CA LEU A 427 20.70 -22.75 -8.08
C LEU A 427 22.20 -23.07 -8.21
N ALA A 428 22.55 -24.30 -8.56
CA ALA A 428 23.94 -24.71 -8.76
C ALA A 428 24.66 -23.95 -9.89
N ARG A 429 23.91 -23.43 -10.88
CA ARG A 429 24.47 -22.66 -11.99
C ARG A 429 24.86 -21.23 -11.60
N ILE A 430 24.35 -20.72 -10.47
CA ILE A 430 24.65 -19.36 -9.99
C ILE A 430 26.13 -19.21 -9.64
N SER A 431 26.73 -20.25 -9.06
CA SER A 431 28.12 -20.21 -8.62
C SER A 431 28.70 -21.61 -8.47
N PRO A 432 29.98 -21.84 -8.83
CA PRO A 432 30.66 -23.12 -8.59
C PRO A 432 30.79 -23.47 -7.10
N ARG A 433 30.51 -22.51 -6.21
CA ARG A 433 30.44 -22.72 -4.76
C ARG A 433 29.11 -23.30 -4.28
N VAL A 434 28.15 -23.56 -5.17
CA VAL A 434 26.88 -24.21 -4.83
C VAL A 434 26.92 -25.68 -5.23
N SER A 435 26.65 -26.58 -4.29
CA SER A 435 26.56 -28.02 -4.52
C SER A 435 25.13 -28.50 -4.26
N PRO A 436 24.38 -28.92 -5.29
CA PRO A 436 23.00 -29.35 -5.14
C PRO A 436 22.91 -30.77 -4.59
N VAL A 437 22.03 -31.01 -3.62
CA VAL A 437 21.71 -32.34 -3.09
C VAL A 437 20.21 -32.56 -3.16
N CYS A 438 19.78 -33.45 -4.05
CA CYS A 438 18.38 -33.87 -4.11
C CYS A 438 18.14 -35.02 -3.12
N LEU A 439 17.28 -34.79 -2.14
CA LEU A 439 17.02 -35.74 -1.06
C LEU A 439 16.15 -36.89 -1.54
N ALA A 440 16.60 -38.12 -1.29
CA ALA A 440 15.87 -39.36 -1.53
C ALA A 440 14.90 -39.69 -0.38
N ASN A 441 14.95 -38.95 0.74
CA ASN A 441 14.28 -39.23 2.02
C ASN A 441 14.73 -40.55 2.67
N VAL A 442 15.89 -41.07 2.29
CA VAL A 442 16.51 -42.26 2.88
C VAL A 442 17.75 -41.79 3.62
N ILE A 443 17.70 -41.82 4.96
CA ILE A 443 18.70 -41.16 5.84
C ILE A 443 20.13 -41.52 5.45
N GLU A 444 20.44 -42.80 5.26
CA GLU A 444 21.79 -43.25 4.94
C GLU A 444 22.28 -42.74 3.57
N GLN A 445 21.41 -42.79 2.56
CA GLN A 445 21.70 -42.30 1.21
C GLN A 445 21.87 -40.77 1.18
N ASP A 446 21.01 -40.06 1.91
CA ASP A 446 21.05 -38.60 2.01
C ASP A 446 22.34 -38.16 2.74
N ILE A 447 22.74 -38.85 3.81
CA ILE A 447 24.00 -38.60 4.52
C ILE A 447 25.21 -38.76 3.57
N LEU A 448 25.25 -39.84 2.77
CA LEU A 448 26.34 -40.05 1.81
C LEU A 448 26.40 -38.93 0.77
N SER A 449 25.25 -38.53 0.24
CA SER A 449 25.13 -37.46 -0.76
C SER A 449 25.54 -36.11 -0.18
N LEU A 450 25.08 -35.80 1.03
CA LEU A 450 25.43 -34.58 1.77
C LEU A 450 26.92 -34.52 2.09
N LYS A 451 27.54 -35.59 2.61
CA LYS A 451 28.99 -35.63 2.88
C LYS A 451 29.82 -35.37 1.63
N LYS A 452 29.43 -35.97 0.50
CA LYS A 452 30.09 -35.74 -0.79
C LYS A 452 29.98 -34.28 -1.21
N ALA A 453 28.80 -33.68 -1.12
CA ALA A 453 28.57 -32.28 -1.47
C ALA A 453 29.31 -31.31 -0.53
N CYS A 454 29.33 -31.59 0.77
CA CYS A 454 30.07 -30.83 1.78
C CYS A 454 31.59 -30.97 1.64
N ARG A 455 32.10 -31.89 0.80
CA ARG A 455 33.51 -32.26 0.72
C ARG A 455 34.07 -32.70 2.08
N GLY A 456 33.24 -33.38 2.88
CA GLY A 456 33.52 -33.71 4.28
C GLY A 456 32.33 -33.41 5.18
N LEU A 457 32.54 -32.61 6.21
CA LEU A 457 31.53 -32.21 7.20
C LEU A 457 31.27 -30.71 7.11
N ALA A 458 30.02 -30.30 7.35
CA ALA A 458 29.60 -28.90 7.27
C ALA A 458 29.84 -28.12 8.58
N ASP A 459 30.08 -26.82 8.44
CA ASP A 459 30.22 -25.81 9.50
C ASP A 459 28.91 -25.44 10.15
N ALA A 460 27.86 -25.44 9.32
CA ALA A 460 26.59 -24.89 9.69
C ALA A 460 25.43 -25.51 8.91
N PHE A 461 24.27 -25.45 9.52
CA PHE A 461 23.00 -25.84 8.94
C PHE A 461 21.97 -24.76 9.22
N TRP A 462 21.35 -24.23 8.17
CA TRP A 462 20.22 -23.31 8.27
C TRP A 462 18.95 -24.04 7.78
N ASP A 463 17.93 -24.06 8.63
CA ASP A 463 16.62 -24.64 8.34
C ASP A 463 15.52 -23.58 8.30
N MET A 464 14.68 -23.65 7.26
CA MET A 464 13.40 -22.94 7.21
C MET A 464 12.28 -23.85 6.71
N SER A 465 12.12 -24.97 7.40
CA SER A 465 11.12 -25.97 7.05
C SER A 465 9.68 -25.51 7.39
N PRO A 466 8.69 -25.78 6.51
CA PRO A 466 7.28 -25.55 6.82
C PRO A 466 6.75 -26.63 7.79
N ALA A 467 5.59 -26.39 8.40
CA ALA A 467 4.94 -27.34 9.31
C ALA A 467 4.82 -28.77 8.74
N ALA A 468 4.52 -28.90 7.44
CA ALA A 468 4.40 -30.18 6.76
C ALA A 468 5.71 -31.01 6.72
N ALA A 469 6.87 -30.40 6.99
CA ALA A 469 8.16 -31.07 7.00
C ALA A 469 8.59 -31.56 8.39
N ALA A 470 7.73 -31.45 9.42
CA ALA A 470 8.05 -31.85 10.79
C ALA A 470 8.61 -33.28 10.92
N ASN A 471 8.06 -34.22 10.14
CA ASN A 471 8.46 -35.62 10.15
C ASN A 471 9.48 -35.98 9.05
N SER A 472 10.07 -34.99 8.40
CA SER A 472 11.01 -35.23 7.31
C SER A 472 12.37 -35.70 7.84
N SER A 473 12.97 -36.65 7.13
CA SER A 473 14.30 -37.20 7.44
C SER A 473 15.45 -36.21 7.19
N HIS A 474 15.19 -35.04 6.59
CA HIS A 474 16.23 -34.06 6.28
C HIS A 474 16.90 -33.49 7.54
N PHE A 475 16.17 -33.28 8.64
CA PHE A 475 16.75 -32.84 9.91
C PHE A 475 17.85 -33.81 10.37
N LYS A 476 17.53 -35.11 10.42
CA LYS A 476 18.47 -36.17 10.82
C LYS A 476 19.67 -36.29 9.88
N SER A 477 19.43 -36.27 8.56
CA SER A 477 20.51 -36.41 7.58
C SER A 477 21.42 -35.18 7.55
N CYS A 478 20.89 -33.96 7.63
CA CYS A 478 21.69 -32.73 7.68
C CYS A 478 22.47 -32.62 8.99
N MET A 479 21.87 -32.92 10.14
CA MET A 479 22.54 -32.89 11.45
C MET A 479 23.67 -33.92 11.56
N SER A 480 23.53 -35.08 10.89
CA SER A 480 24.52 -36.17 10.88
C SER A 480 25.81 -35.85 10.12
N VAL A 481 25.81 -34.80 9.29
CA VAL A 481 26.97 -34.39 8.49
C VAL A 481 27.62 -33.11 9.01
N LEU A 482 27.21 -32.65 10.19
CA LEU A 482 27.83 -31.52 10.87
C LEU A 482 29.12 -31.93 11.58
N ARG A 483 30.10 -31.02 11.59
CA ARG A 483 31.34 -31.23 12.35
C ARG A 483 31.17 -30.93 13.85
N HIS A 484 32.22 -31.21 14.61
CA HIS A 484 32.31 -30.75 16.00
C HIS A 484 32.34 -29.21 16.09
N GLY A 485 31.54 -28.62 16.97
CA GLY A 485 31.38 -27.17 17.12
C GLY A 485 30.55 -26.49 16.02
N ALA A 486 29.86 -27.26 15.17
CA ALA A 486 29.01 -26.70 14.12
C ALA A 486 27.78 -25.97 14.70
N ARG A 487 27.23 -25.04 13.90
CA ARG A 487 26.16 -24.14 14.33
C ARG A 487 24.90 -24.37 13.49
N VAL A 488 23.75 -24.42 14.16
CA VAL A 488 22.47 -24.72 13.55
C VAL A 488 21.53 -23.56 13.79
N ASN A 489 20.93 -23.07 12.71
CA ASN A 489 19.85 -22.10 12.78
C ASN A 489 18.51 -22.75 12.43
N LEU A 490 17.49 -22.47 13.24
CA LEU A 490 16.12 -22.92 13.01
C LEU A 490 15.20 -21.70 12.86
N GLU A 491 14.65 -21.51 11.66
CA GLU A 491 13.71 -20.44 11.28
C GLU A 491 12.37 -20.97 10.75
N GLY A 492 12.24 -22.29 10.65
CA GLY A 492 11.05 -22.96 10.13
C GLY A 492 9.83 -22.87 11.05
N ALA A 493 8.64 -22.99 10.46
CA ALA A 493 7.36 -23.01 11.17
C ALA A 493 6.93 -24.45 11.53
N VAL A 494 7.77 -25.16 12.29
CA VAL A 494 7.53 -26.55 12.72
C VAL A 494 6.98 -26.59 14.14
N TYR A 495 5.68 -26.80 14.30
CA TYR A 495 5.00 -26.72 15.61
C TYR A 495 4.96 -28.02 16.40
N SER A 496 4.99 -29.18 15.74
CA SER A 496 4.89 -30.49 16.40
C SER A 496 6.21 -30.96 17.05
N GLY A 497 7.26 -30.15 16.97
CA GLY A 497 8.63 -30.55 17.28
C GLY A 497 9.33 -31.22 16.10
N ALA A 498 10.67 -31.19 16.13
CA ALA A 498 11.55 -31.89 15.20
C ALA A 498 12.47 -32.82 16.00
N ASP A 499 12.74 -34.00 15.46
CA ASP A 499 13.56 -35.01 16.13
C ASP A 499 15.06 -34.74 15.90
N PHE A 500 15.77 -34.47 17.00
CA PHE A 500 17.22 -34.29 17.02
C PHE A 500 17.86 -35.30 17.96
N GLY A 501 18.97 -35.90 17.52
CA GLY A 501 19.74 -36.80 18.37
C GLY A 501 20.38 -36.03 19.54
N TYR A 502 19.91 -36.24 20.76
CA TYR A 502 20.48 -35.60 21.96
C TYR A 502 21.99 -35.86 22.09
N MET A 503 22.41 -37.11 21.93
CA MET A 503 23.82 -37.49 21.97
C MET A 503 24.64 -36.91 20.82
N ASP A 504 24.01 -36.64 19.69
CA ASP A 504 24.65 -36.00 18.53
C ASP A 504 24.95 -34.53 18.81
N ILE A 505 23.99 -33.81 19.43
CA ILE A 505 24.16 -32.42 19.85
C ILE A 505 25.26 -32.33 20.89
N MET A 506 25.17 -33.12 21.96
CA MET A 506 26.13 -33.09 23.06
C MET A 506 27.51 -33.58 22.62
N GLY A 507 27.59 -34.72 21.93
CA GLY A 507 28.85 -35.32 21.52
C GLY A 507 29.61 -34.53 20.46
N ARG A 508 28.92 -33.75 19.62
CA ARG A 508 29.55 -32.84 18.66
C ARG A 508 29.62 -31.39 19.13
N GLY A 509 29.15 -31.06 20.34
CA GLY A 509 29.16 -29.69 20.85
C GLY A 509 28.43 -28.71 19.94
N LEU A 510 27.26 -29.11 19.40
CA LEU A 510 26.52 -28.29 18.45
C LEU A 510 25.87 -27.09 19.16
N THR A 511 25.91 -25.92 18.52
CA THR A 511 25.11 -24.76 18.95
C THR A 511 23.85 -24.68 18.12
N ILE A 512 22.67 -24.72 18.75
CA ILE A 512 21.39 -24.55 18.07
C ILE A 512 20.78 -23.22 18.50
N LYS A 513 20.44 -22.37 17.54
CA LYS A 513 19.82 -21.07 17.79
C LYS A 513 18.58 -20.92 16.92
N GLY A 514 17.44 -20.65 17.56
CA GLY A 514 16.24 -20.21 16.86
C GLY A 514 16.34 -18.72 16.56
N THR A 515 15.92 -18.32 15.37
CA THR A 515 15.84 -16.92 14.97
C THR A 515 14.43 -16.61 14.48
N TRP A 516 13.93 -15.44 14.84
CA TRP A 516 12.64 -14.95 14.38
C TRP A 516 12.86 -13.58 13.71
N MET A 517 12.67 -13.52 12.39
CA MET A 517 12.93 -12.32 11.58
C MET A 517 14.38 -11.84 11.72
N CYS A 518 14.62 -10.53 11.73
CA CYS A 518 15.95 -9.93 11.84
C CYS A 518 15.93 -8.74 12.80
N THR A 519 17.07 -8.40 13.39
CA THR A 519 17.21 -7.16 14.17
C THR A 519 17.43 -5.95 13.26
N PRO A 520 17.12 -4.71 13.71
CA PRO A 520 17.39 -3.51 12.93
C PRO A 520 18.87 -3.36 12.51
N GLU A 521 19.80 -3.88 13.31
CA GLU A 521 21.22 -3.86 12.98
C GLU A 521 21.58 -4.87 11.87
N GLN A 522 20.98 -6.06 11.90
CA GLN A 522 21.09 -7.02 10.80
C GLN A 522 20.49 -6.44 9.51
N THR A 523 19.35 -5.76 9.57
CA THR A 523 18.76 -5.08 8.40
C THR A 523 19.72 -4.05 7.78
N ARG A 524 20.36 -3.20 8.61
CA ARG A 524 21.38 -2.25 8.14
C ARG A 524 22.59 -2.95 7.52
N ARG A 525 23.06 -4.05 8.12
CA ARG A 525 24.17 -4.83 7.57
C ARG A 525 23.81 -5.46 6.23
N LEU A 526 22.60 -5.97 6.06
CA LEU A 526 22.11 -6.51 4.79
C LEU A 526 22.11 -5.43 3.69
N ILE A 527 21.57 -4.24 3.98
CA ILE A 527 21.59 -3.10 3.05
C ILE A 527 23.03 -2.74 2.69
N LYS A 528 23.94 -2.67 3.67
CA LYS A 528 25.35 -2.37 3.43
C LYS A 528 26.04 -3.42 2.54
N MET A 529 25.66 -4.70 2.63
CA MET A 529 26.17 -5.74 1.72
C MET A 529 25.76 -5.47 0.26
N VAL A 530 24.55 -4.93 0.04
CA VAL A 530 24.09 -4.51 -1.29
C VAL A 530 24.85 -3.26 -1.75
N GLU A 531 24.94 -2.22 -0.91
CA GLU A 531 25.63 -0.96 -1.25
C GLU A 531 27.12 -1.14 -1.56
N THR A 532 27.76 -2.11 -0.91
CA THR A 532 29.17 -2.45 -1.19
C THR A 532 29.33 -3.33 -2.42
N GLY A 533 28.24 -3.89 -2.96
CA GLY A 533 28.25 -4.79 -4.11
C GLY A 533 28.63 -6.24 -3.79
N VAL A 534 28.85 -6.58 -2.52
CA VAL A 534 29.15 -7.96 -2.08
C VAL A 534 27.94 -8.88 -2.25
N LEU A 535 26.74 -8.32 -2.09
CA LEU A 535 25.47 -8.98 -2.36
C LEU A 535 24.84 -8.38 -3.63
N PRO A 536 25.07 -8.99 -4.81
CA PRO A 536 24.41 -8.55 -6.02
C PRO A 536 22.92 -8.94 -6.01
N LEU A 537 22.06 -8.06 -6.53
CA LEU A 537 20.61 -8.28 -6.67
C LEU A 537 20.17 -8.40 -8.13
N GLY A 538 18.93 -8.84 -8.35
CA GLY A 538 18.26 -8.88 -9.65
C GLY A 538 18.68 -10.05 -10.53
N GLU A 539 18.21 -10.04 -11.78
CA GLU A 539 18.47 -11.10 -12.76
C GLU A 539 19.97 -11.32 -13.00
N ARG A 540 20.76 -10.25 -12.93
CA ARG A 540 22.23 -10.32 -13.05
C ARG A 540 22.90 -11.15 -11.96
N ALA A 541 22.23 -11.32 -10.82
CA ALA A 541 22.67 -12.16 -9.71
C ALA A 541 22.05 -13.57 -9.75
N GLY A 542 21.27 -13.88 -10.78
CA GLY A 542 20.49 -15.12 -10.87
C GLY A 542 19.24 -15.11 -9.99
N MET A 543 18.71 -13.92 -9.65
CA MET A 543 17.49 -13.75 -8.86
C MET A 543 16.35 -13.28 -9.75
N GLY A 544 15.15 -13.84 -9.61
CA GLY A 544 13.97 -13.40 -10.37
C GLY A 544 13.21 -14.55 -11.02
N PRO A 545 12.13 -14.25 -11.76
CA PRO A 545 11.70 -12.91 -12.19
C PRO A 545 11.03 -12.06 -11.10
N VAL A 546 10.93 -10.74 -11.32
CA VAL A 546 10.06 -9.85 -10.53
C VAL A 546 8.76 -9.63 -11.31
N ARG A 547 7.64 -10.10 -10.77
CA ARG A 547 6.30 -9.86 -11.34
C ARG A 547 5.66 -8.67 -10.65
N SER A 548 5.13 -7.76 -11.45
CA SER A 548 4.58 -6.50 -10.98
C SER A 548 3.10 -6.40 -11.34
N PHE A 549 2.27 -6.05 -10.36
CA PHE A 549 0.84 -5.82 -10.53
C PHE A 549 0.49 -4.45 -9.95
N ALA A 550 -0.37 -3.66 -10.62
CA ALA A 550 -0.82 -2.43 -10.00
C ALA A 550 -1.63 -2.76 -8.73
N LEU A 551 -1.71 -1.83 -7.77
CA LEU A 551 -2.46 -2.07 -6.53
C LEU A 551 -3.94 -2.43 -6.79
N LYS A 552 -4.53 -1.90 -7.87
CA LYS A 552 -5.90 -2.25 -8.27
C LYS A 552 -6.06 -3.72 -8.68
N ASP A 553 -4.97 -4.36 -9.10
CA ASP A 553 -4.92 -5.76 -9.51
C ASP A 553 -4.42 -6.66 -8.35
N TRP A 554 -4.65 -6.25 -7.08
CA TRP A 554 -4.14 -6.96 -5.90
C TRP A 554 -4.60 -8.42 -5.82
N GLU A 555 -5.81 -8.74 -6.32
CA GLU A 555 -6.31 -10.12 -6.41
C GLU A 555 -5.44 -10.98 -7.32
N GLN A 556 -5.12 -10.48 -8.52
CA GLN A 556 -4.22 -11.17 -9.45
C GLN A 556 -2.82 -11.29 -8.87
N ALA A 557 -2.36 -10.28 -8.14
CA ALA A 557 -1.08 -10.33 -7.44
C ALA A 557 -1.08 -11.43 -6.37
N TRP A 558 -2.19 -11.60 -5.64
CA TRP A 558 -2.37 -12.64 -4.62
C TRP A 558 -2.42 -14.03 -5.25
N ASP A 559 -3.20 -14.21 -6.31
CA ASP A 559 -3.31 -15.47 -7.04
C ASP A 559 -1.94 -15.88 -7.59
N THR A 560 -1.27 -14.97 -8.31
CA THR A 560 0.07 -15.19 -8.84
C THR A 560 1.07 -15.49 -7.73
N ALA A 561 0.92 -14.84 -6.57
CA ALA A 561 1.75 -15.12 -5.41
C ALA A 561 1.52 -16.54 -4.85
N THR A 562 0.32 -17.10 -4.93
CA THR A 562 0.03 -18.46 -4.44
C THR A 562 0.49 -19.56 -5.38
N GLU A 563 0.58 -19.28 -6.69
CA GLU A 563 0.98 -20.25 -7.70
C GLU A 563 2.48 -20.60 -7.66
N LYS A 564 2.87 -21.74 -8.23
CA LYS A 564 4.22 -22.33 -8.14
C LYS A 564 5.30 -21.33 -8.58
N ARG A 565 6.21 -21.01 -7.66
CA ARG A 565 7.24 -19.98 -7.85
C ARG A 565 8.56 -20.54 -8.34
N GLU A 566 9.17 -19.86 -9.30
CA GLU A 566 10.57 -20.05 -9.64
C GLU A 566 11.49 -19.59 -8.48
N PRO A 567 12.73 -20.08 -8.41
CA PRO A 567 13.68 -19.69 -7.36
C PRO A 567 13.99 -18.20 -7.44
N GLY A 568 13.87 -17.48 -6.33
CA GLY A 568 14.11 -16.03 -6.30
C GLY A 568 12.98 -15.17 -6.88
N GLU A 569 11.85 -15.75 -7.32
CA GLU A 569 10.72 -15.00 -7.84
C GLU A 569 10.04 -14.13 -6.76
N ILE A 570 9.86 -12.84 -7.09
CA ILE A 570 9.17 -11.86 -6.24
C ILE A 570 7.92 -11.37 -6.96
N VAL A 571 6.81 -11.34 -6.24
CA VAL A 571 5.60 -10.63 -6.69
C VAL A 571 5.53 -9.33 -5.90
N ILE A 572 5.39 -8.22 -6.60
CA ILE A 572 5.30 -6.90 -6.02
C ILE A 572 4.08 -6.15 -6.55
N MET A 573 3.66 -5.16 -5.76
CA MET A 573 2.79 -4.10 -6.25
C MET A 573 3.58 -2.79 -6.27
N PRO A 574 4.09 -2.35 -7.43
CA PRO A 574 4.80 -1.09 -7.53
C PRO A 574 3.84 0.09 -7.61
N TRP A 575 4.20 1.19 -6.96
CA TRP A 575 3.57 2.47 -7.16
C TRP A 575 4.38 3.22 -8.23
N LYS A 576 3.97 3.05 -9.49
CA LYS A 576 4.57 3.85 -10.57
C LYS A 576 3.99 5.26 -10.48
N THR A 577 4.83 6.23 -10.11
CA THR A 577 4.62 7.61 -10.58
C THR A 577 4.63 7.57 -12.10
N GLN A 578 3.47 7.78 -12.73
CA GLN A 578 3.43 8.20 -14.13
C GLN A 578 4.06 9.59 -14.26
#